data_AF-A0A380WW29-F1
#
_entry.id   AF-A0A380WW29-F1
#
_cell.length_a   1.000
_cell.length_b   1.000
_cell.length_c   1.000
_cell.angle_alpha   90.00
_cell.angle_beta   90.00
_cell.angle_gamma   90.00
#
_symmetry.space_group_name_H-M   'P 1'
#
loop_
_entity.id
_entity.type
_entity.pdbx_description
1 polymer ?
#
loop_
_entity_poly.entity_id
_entity_poly.type
_entity_poly.pdbx_seq_one_letter_code
_entity_poly.pdbx_strand_id
1 'polypeptide(L)'
;MKLNKIFASALAVTLTFGHVAPTFATSIEIDTPEETTSLSMDEAEVYKQQIRSMRDDVNSLNITDDQDQEMVDEFNKSSLEIEENIDKSSQGFGVADVYDLSSIPQRLLVLGRVGRTIRFATTQLRYKVDDAHAEIAEYVFEGLVIAASPFHTVDDMKAYMAKFEVLKAKLLSYPEMGLNDTANMYVRADLDVKLNKARFMKYNELKNKPTYVIKALDKEVAEITNGRLRPQATVLEIYQLSDRLDQAVAIALSNEDEKAMPYEIDQLKALLADLKKAKRRGDSRREVAEAIDRAKEELGYIRPSKMNVNGLIQTMEALRY
;
A
#
# COMPACT_ATOMS: atom_id res chain seq x y z
N MET A 1 -26.53 -45.10 -4.51
CA MET A 1 -26.59 -43.68 -4.07
C MET A 1 -25.18 -43.32 -3.58
N LYS A 2 -24.41 -42.57 -4.39
CA LYS A 2 -23.78 -41.27 -4.07
C LYS A 2 -22.97 -41.28 -2.76
N LEU A 3 -21.68 -40.93 -2.68
CA LEU A 3 -20.80 -40.13 -3.53
C LEU A 3 -19.34 -40.40 -3.08
N ASN A 4 -18.40 -40.34 -4.02
CA ASN A 4 -16.95 -40.52 -3.84
C ASN A 4 -16.35 -39.50 -2.84
N LYS A 5 -15.55 -39.98 -1.88
CA LYS A 5 -14.54 -39.19 -1.17
C LYS A 5 -13.15 -39.58 -1.68
N ILE A 6 -12.82 -39.08 -2.86
CA ILE A 6 -11.44 -39.00 -3.36
C ILE A 6 -11.28 -37.53 -3.71
N PHE A 7 -10.48 -36.82 -2.92
CA PHE A 7 -9.69 -35.61 -3.22
C PHE A 7 -9.22 -35.01 -1.89
N ALA A 8 -8.42 -35.80 -1.18
CA ALA A 8 -7.55 -35.31 -0.11
C ALA A 8 -6.15 -35.17 -0.72
N SER A 9 -5.94 -34.13 -1.53
CA SER A 9 -4.62 -33.73 -2.05
C SER A 9 -4.78 -32.52 -2.98
N ALA A 10 -4.76 -31.31 -2.44
CA ALA A 10 -4.24 -30.12 -3.14
C ALA A 10 -4.20 -28.92 -2.19
N LEU A 11 -2.99 -28.43 -1.97
CA LEU A 11 -2.64 -27.07 -1.58
C LEU A 11 -3.06 -26.57 -0.19
N ALA A 12 -2.43 -27.13 0.83
CA ALA A 12 -1.99 -26.34 1.97
C ALA A 12 -0.85 -25.41 1.50
N VAL A 13 -1.19 -24.23 0.94
CA VAL A 13 -0.25 -23.10 1.00
C VAL A 13 -0.43 -22.51 2.38
N THR A 14 0.39 -22.99 3.30
CA THR A 14 0.79 -22.25 4.49
C THR A 14 1.26 -20.86 4.04
N LEU A 15 0.38 -19.86 4.10
CA LEU A 15 0.79 -18.47 4.28
C LEU A 15 1.27 -18.34 5.73
N THR A 16 2.37 -19.02 6.04
CA THR A 16 3.31 -18.53 7.02
C THR A 16 3.84 -17.23 6.43
N PHE A 17 3.15 -16.12 6.71
CA PHE A 17 3.86 -14.85 6.80
C PHE A 17 4.90 -15.08 7.87
N GLY A 18 6.13 -15.37 7.43
CA GLY A 18 7.27 -15.40 8.31
C GLY A 18 7.32 -14.03 8.96
N HIS A 19 6.94 -13.98 10.24
CA HIS A 19 7.48 -13.01 11.18
C HIS A 19 8.98 -13.31 11.34
N VAL A 20 9.74 -13.13 10.25
CA VAL A 20 11.14 -12.76 10.38
C VAL A 20 11.06 -11.29 10.75
N ALA A 21 11.02 -11.02 12.05
CA ALA A 21 11.50 -9.73 12.53
C ALA A 21 12.88 -9.55 11.90
N PRO A 22 13.11 -8.53 11.05
CA PRO A 22 14.44 -8.27 10.58
C PRO A 22 15.27 -7.87 11.80
N THR A 23 16.02 -8.83 12.35
CA THR A 23 17.12 -8.60 13.27
C THR A 23 18.27 -8.06 12.45
N PHE A 24 18.36 -6.74 12.32
CA PHE A 24 19.52 -6.08 11.73
C PHE A 24 19.90 -4.81 12.50
N ALA A 25 21.18 -4.82 12.92
CA ALA A 25 22.06 -3.73 13.35
C ALA A 25 21.63 -2.83 14.52
N THR A 26 21.75 -3.37 15.73
CA THR A 26 22.19 -2.63 16.91
C THR A 26 23.62 -2.12 16.71
N SER A 27 23.81 -0.92 16.16
CA SER A 27 24.94 -0.02 16.45
C SER A 27 24.97 1.12 15.43
N ILE A 28 24.37 2.26 15.78
CA ILE A 28 24.95 3.53 15.34
C ILE A 28 25.84 3.92 16.51
N GLU A 29 27.12 3.57 16.44
CA GLU A 29 28.14 4.14 17.33
C GLU A 29 28.39 5.56 16.81
N ILE A 30 27.94 6.55 17.57
CA ILE A 30 28.36 7.94 17.39
C ILE A 30 29.39 8.18 18.48
N ASP A 31 30.66 8.21 18.09
CA ASP A 31 31.74 8.67 18.97
C ASP A 31 31.39 10.08 19.46
N THR A 32 31.37 10.27 20.77
CA THR A 32 31.22 11.59 21.40
C THR A 32 32.39 12.47 20.94
N PRO A 33 32.17 13.55 20.15
CA PRO A 33 33.29 14.36 19.68
C PRO A 33 33.81 15.24 20.82
N GLU A 34 35.13 15.44 20.87
CA GLU A 34 35.76 16.51 21.65
C GLU A 34 35.21 17.88 21.20
N GLU A 35 35.13 18.86 22.11
CA GLU A 35 34.66 20.22 21.80
C GLU A 35 35.52 20.84 20.68
N THR A 36 34.99 20.86 19.45
CA THR A 36 35.64 21.47 18.30
C THR A 36 35.16 22.91 18.12
N THR A 37 36.12 23.85 18.05
CA THR A 37 35.87 25.28 17.85
C THR A 37 35.57 25.66 16.39
N SER A 38 35.55 24.69 15.47
CA SER A 38 35.24 24.89 14.05
C SER A 38 34.80 23.58 13.41
N LEU A 39 33.76 23.63 12.57
CA LEU A 39 33.31 22.49 11.76
C LEU A 39 34.02 22.53 10.41
N SER A 40 34.85 21.52 10.12
CA SER A 40 35.48 21.41 8.81
C SER A 40 34.46 21.02 7.74
N MET A 41 34.73 21.36 6.46
CA MET A 41 33.87 20.97 5.34
C MET A 41 33.71 19.44 5.21
N ASP A 42 34.74 18.68 5.61
CA ASP A 42 34.73 17.22 5.58
C ASP A 42 33.79 16.64 6.66
N GLU A 43 33.80 17.18 7.88
CA GLU A 43 32.90 16.78 8.96
C GLU A 43 31.44 17.15 8.66
N ALA A 44 31.21 18.32 8.06
CA ALA A 44 29.88 18.73 7.61
C ALA A 44 29.31 17.73 6.60
N GLU A 45 30.10 17.30 5.60
CA GLU A 45 29.64 16.31 4.61
C GLU A 45 29.34 14.95 5.25
N VAL A 46 30.11 14.52 6.26
CA VAL A 46 29.83 13.29 7.02
C VAL A 46 28.46 13.37 7.71
N TYR A 47 28.15 14.48 8.40
CA TYR A 47 26.84 14.65 9.05
C TYR A 47 25.69 14.67 8.02
N LYS A 48 25.88 15.32 6.87
CA LYS A 48 24.86 15.31 5.81
C LYS A 48 24.64 13.92 5.22
N GLN A 49 25.69 13.12 5.05
CA GLN A 49 25.55 11.73 4.62
C GLN A 49 24.76 10.89 5.65
N GLN A 50 24.99 11.10 6.95
CA GLN A 50 24.22 10.44 8.00
C GLN A 50 22.74 10.83 7.94
N ILE A 51 22.42 12.12 7.78
CA ILE A 51 21.04 12.61 7.64
C ILE A 51 20.36 11.99 6.41
N ARG A 52 21.05 11.95 5.26
CA ARG A 52 20.54 11.31 4.04
C ARG A 52 20.25 9.83 4.27
N SER A 53 21.14 9.09 4.94
CA SER A 53 20.92 7.69 5.29
C SER A 53 19.70 7.50 6.21
N MET A 54 19.54 8.34 7.23
CA MET A 54 18.37 8.27 8.12
C MET A 54 17.07 8.56 7.35
N ARG A 55 17.12 9.50 6.42
CA ARG A 55 15.99 9.84 5.54
C ARG A 55 15.63 8.68 4.61
N ASP A 56 16.62 8.04 4.03
CA ASP A 56 16.41 6.87 3.16
C ASP A 56 15.81 5.70 3.96
N ASP A 57 16.27 5.48 5.19
CA ASP A 57 15.70 4.47 6.10
C ASP A 57 14.22 4.76 6.41
N VAL A 58 13.86 6.01 6.74
CA VAL A 58 12.47 6.40 7.00
C VAL A 58 11.61 6.29 5.73
N ASN A 59 12.12 6.70 4.58
CA ASN A 59 11.40 6.61 3.30
C ASN A 59 11.25 5.17 2.79
N SER A 60 12.04 4.22 3.33
CA SER A 60 11.88 2.79 3.03
C SER A 60 10.72 2.13 3.80
N LEU A 61 10.13 2.83 4.77
CA LEU A 61 9.01 2.31 5.55
C LEU A 61 7.77 2.15 4.66
N ASN A 62 7.05 1.04 4.87
CA ASN A 62 5.78 0.82 4.20
C ASN A 62 4.66 1.57 4.95
N ILE A 63 4.48 2.83 4.58
CA ILE A 63 3.43 3.71 5.11
C ILE A 63 2.13 3.46 4.37
N THR A 64 1.05 3.28 5.13
CA THR A 64 -0.25 2.93 4.58
C THR A 64 -1.34 3.94 4.91
N ASP A 65 -1.10 4.79 5.92
CA ASP A 65 -2.04 5.78 6.43
C ASP A 65 -1.48 7.21 6.37
N ASP A 66 -2.37 8.19 6.41
CA ASP A 66 -2.03 9.59 6.15
C ASP A 66 -1.28 10.25 7.33
N GLN A 67 -1.48 9.77 8.58
CA GLN A 67 -0.85 10.35 9.77
C GLN A 67 0.61 9.91 9.88
N ASP A 68 0.89 8.63 9.64
CA ASP A 68 2.26 8.14 9.57
C ASP A 68 2.98 8.76 8.36
N GLN A 69 2.27 9.06 7.26
CA GLN A 69 2.83 9.79 6.13
C GLN A 69 3.18 11.23 6.49
N GLU A 70 2.32 11.93 7.25
CA GLU A 70 2.61 13.28 7.73
C GLU A 70 3.86 13.31 8.62
N MET A 71 4.05 12.32 9.50
CA MET A 71 5.28 12.18 10.29
C MET A 71 6.53 12.00 9.41
N VAL A 72 6.43 11.20 8.34
CA VAL A 72 7.53 11.01 7.37
C VAL A 72 7.81 12.29 6.59
N ASP A 73 6.78 13.01 6.16
CA ASP A 73 6.92 14.24 5.39
C ASP A 73 7.57 15.35 6.23
N GLU A 74 7.14 15.52 7.50
CA GLU A 74 7.76 16.47 8.41
C GLU A 74 9.18 16.04 8.78
N PHE A 75 9.44 14.73 8.95
CA PHE A 75 10.80 14.20 9.14
C PHE A 75 11.72 14.57 7.97
N ASN A 76 11.24 14.39 6.73
CA ASN A 76 11.98 14.73 5.52
C ASN A 76 12.29 16.23 5.46
N LYS A 77 11.30 17.07 5.79
CA LYS A 77 11.42 18.53 5.83
C LYS A 77 12.42 18.98 6.89
N SER A 78 12.29 18.53 8.13
CA SER A 78 13.22 18.88 9.21
C SER A 78 14.63 18.36 8.95
N SER A 79 14.78 17.19 8.33
CA SER A 79 16.09 16.65 7.93
C SER A 79 16.80 17.57 6.94
N LEU A 80 16.08 18.09 5.94
CA LEU A 80 16.62 19.05 4.98
C LEU A 80 16.98 20.39 5.63
N GLU A 81 16.15 20.87 6.56
CA GLU A 81 16.45 22.10 7.33
C GLU A 81 17.72 21.94 8.17
N ILE A 82 17.90 20.79 8.83
CA ILE A 82 19.12 20.49 9.60
C ILE A 82 20.34 20.42 8.66
N GLU A 83 20.20 19.78 7.48
CA GLU A 83 21.26 19.74 6.45
C GLU A 83 21.68 21.15 6.04
N GLU A 84 20.71 22.03 5.74
CA GLU A 84 20.95 23.43 5.36
C GLU A 84 21.62 24.23 6.49
N ASN A 85 21.18 24.04 7.73
CA ASN A 85 21.74 24.72 8.90
C ASN A 85 23.18 24.27 9.22
N ILE A 86 23.51 22.99 8.99
CA ILE A 86 24.90 22.49 9.05
C ILE A 86 25.75 23.13 7.97
N ASP A 87 25.27 23.22 6.72
CA ASP A 87 25.99 23.88 5.63
C ASP A 87 26.27 25.35 5.94
N LYS A 88 25.27 26.09 6.45
CA LYS A 88 25.44 27.49 6.88
C LYS A 88 26.49 27.64 7.97
N SER A 89 26.50 26.75 8.96
CA SER A 89 27.47 26.74 10.06
C SER A 89 28.88 26.38 9.58
N SER A 90 29.02 25.51 8.57
CA SER A 90 30.31 25.12 7.98
C SER A 90 30.96 26.21 7.11
N GLN A 91 30.16 27.09 6.50
CA GLN A 91 30.63 28.11 5.55
C GLN A 91 31.07 29.42 6.24
N GLY A 92 30.93 29.53 7.56
CA GLY A 92 31.42 30.66 8.34
C GLY A 92 30.78 32.01 7.97
N PHE A 93 29.54 32.02 7.47
CA PHE A 93 28.80 33.24 7.16
C PHE A 93 28.33 33.95 8.46
N GLY A 94 29.28 34.56 9.18
CA GLY A 94 29.08 35.72 10.05
C GLY A 94 28.31 35.54 11.37
N VAL A 95 29.06 35.53 12.48
CA VAL A 95 28.73 35.98 13.87
C VAL A 95 27.57 35.29 14.62
N ALA A 96 26.84 34.36 14.01
CA ALA A 96 26.07 33.37 14.74
C ALA A 96 25.97 32.11 13.88
N ASP A 97 26.78 31.09 14.17
CA ASP A 97 26.50 29.75 13.67
C ASP A 97 25.06 29.41 14.07
N VAL A 98 24.24 28.95 13.12
CA VAL A 98 22.83 28.68 13.39
C VAL A 98 22.74 27.65 14.50
N TYR A 99 23.62 26.65 14.50
CA TYR A 99 23.79 25.73 15.62
C TYR A 99 25.12 25.97 16.33
N ASP A 100 25.11 25.81 17.65
CA ASP A 100 26.33 25.48 18.38
C ASP A 100 26.92 24.19 17.80
N LEU A 101 28.18 24.22 17.38
CA LEU A 101 28.88 23.11 16.75
C LEU A 101 28.87 21.86 17.65
N SER A 102 28.98 22.06 18.96
CA SER A 102 28.94 20.98 19.95
C SER A 102 27.57 20.29 20.04
N SER A 103 26.51 20.92 19.50
CA SER A 103 25.13 20.43 19.55
C SER A 103 24.73 19.60 18.32
N ILE A 104 25.47 19.71 17.21
CA ILE A 104 25.16 19.03 15.94
C ILE A 104 25.06 17.50 16.10
N PRO A 105 26.01 16.80 16.75
CA PRO A 105 25.93 15.35 16.92
C PRO A 105 24.66 14.90 17.68
N GLN A 106 24.25 15.67 18.69
CA GLN A 106 23.08 15.36 19.51
C GLN A 106 21.78 15.61 18.74
N ARG A 107 21.74 16.61 17.84
CA ARG A 107 20.62 16.82 16.91
C ARG A 107 20.45 15.62 15.98
N LEU A 108 21.56 15.08 15.47
CA LEU A 108 21.54 13.87 14.64
C LEU A 108 21.09 12.63 15.44
N LEU A 109 21.47 12.51 16.71
CA LEU A 109 20.97 11.43 17.59
C LEU A 109 19.45 11.53 17.81
N VAL A 110 18.94 12.74 18.05
CA VAL A 110 17.49 12.98 18.17
C VAL A 110 16.80 12.63 16.86
N LEU A 111 17.31 13.08 15.72
CA LEU A 111 16.75 12.76 14.41
C LEU A 111 16.73 11.25 14.15
N GLY A 112 17.84 10.55 14.39
CA GLY A 112 17.91 9.09 14.27
C GLY A 112 16.93 8.37 15.21
N ARG A 113 16.70 8.91 16.41
CA ARG A 113 15.67 8.40 17.35
C ARG A 113 14.26 8.63 16.82
N VAL A 114 13.96 9.78 16.24
CA VAL A 114 12.66 10.07 15.64
C VAL A 114 12.39 9.10 14.49
N GLY A 115 13.35 8.88 13.59
CA GLY A 115 13.19 7.92 12.48
C GLY A 115 12.88 6.50 12.97
N ARG A 116 13.57 6.04 14.03
CA ARG A 116 13.25 4.76 14.70
C ARG A 116 11.86 4.75 15.36
N THR A 117 11.40 5.90 15.83
CA THR A 117 10.09 6.04 16.47
C THR A 117 8.95 5.97 15.45
N ILE A 118 9.10 6.62 14.29
CA ILE A 118 8.17 6.49 13.16
C ILE A 118 8.07 5.01 12.73
N ARG A 119 9.21 4.31 12.63
CA ARG A 119 9.21 2.87 12.39
C ARG A 119 8.48 2.07 13.46
N PHE A 120 8.60 2.46 14.73
CA PHE A 120 7.89 1.80 15.82
C PHE A 120 6.37 2.02 15.72
N ALA A 121 5.91 3.23 15.44
CA ALA A 121 4.51 3.56 15.25
C ALA A 121 3.86 2.71 14.14
N THR A 122 4.47 2.74 12.95
CA THR A 122 3.99 2.05 11.74
C THR A 122 3.94 0.51 11.84
N THR A 123 4.72 -0.07 12.76
CA THR A 123 4.88 -1.54 12.88
C THR A 123 4.26 -2.15 14.13
N GLN A 124 4.39 -1.51 15.29
CA GLN A 124 3.99 -2.08 16.59
C GLN A 124 2.68 -1.51 17.13
N LEU A 125 2.30 -0.30 16.71
CA LEU A 125 1.10 0.37 17.23
C LEU A 125 -0.11 0.22 16.32
N ARG A 126 0.01 -0.40 15.14
CA ARG A 126 -1.01 -0.48 14.08
C ARG A 126 -2.44 -0.82 14.55
N TYR A 127 -2.59 -1.67 15.57
CA TYR A 127 -3.90 -2.13 16.06
C TYR A 127 -4.30 -1.52 17.42
N LYS A 128 -3.51 -0.57 17.92
CA LYS A 128 -3.82 0.18 19.14
C LYS A 128 -4.91 1.21 18.88
N VAL A 129 -5.50 1.68 19.96
CA VAL A 129 -6.46 2.79 19.96
C VAL A 129 -5.79 4.11 19.55
N ASP A 130 -6.59 5.05 19.05
CA ASP A 130 -6.13 6.33 18.50
C ASP A 130 -5.30 7.17 19.48
N ASP A 131 -5.57 7.07 20.78
CA ASP A 131 -4.79 7.77 21.80
C ASP A 131 -3.30 7.38 21.78
N ALA A 132 -2.98 6.11 21.47
CA ALA A 132 -1.59 5.67 21.36
C ALA A 132 -0.90 6.30 20.13
N HIS A 133 -1.65 6.50 19.06
CA HIS A 133 -1.15 7.13 17.83
C HIS A 133 -0.98 8.64 17.98
N ALA A 134 -1.90 9.31 18.68
CA ALA A 134 -1.78 10.73 18.99
C ALA A 134 -0.55 11.03 19.85
N GLU A 135 -0.33 10.24 20.92
CA GLU A 135 0.80 10.45 21.83
C GLU A 135 2.16 10.18 21.16
N ILE A 136 2.27 9.15 20.30
CA ILE A 136 3.53 8.90 19.58
C ILE A 136 3.80 9.97 18.51
N ALA A 137 2.76 10.48 17.86
CA ALA A 137 2.88 11.57 16.91
C ALA A 137 3.34 12.87 17.59
N GLU A 138 2.77 13.21 18.75
CA GLU A 138 3.22 14.35 19.56
C GLU A 138 4.71 14.24 19.91
N TYR A 139 5.15 13.07 20.37
CA TYR A 139 6.56 12.82 20.66
C TYR A 139 7.47 12.94 19.42
N VAL A 140 7.01 12.49 18.25
CA VAL A 140 7.73 12.65 16.98
C VAL A 140 7.87 14.13 16.62
N PHE A 141 6.77 14.89 16.64
CA PHE A 141 6.80 16.31 16.31
C PHE A 141 7.62 17.14 17.32
N GLU A 142 7.52 16.85 18.62
CA GLU A 142 8.39 17.47 19.65
C GLU A 142 9.87 17.23 19.31
N GLY A 143 10.24 16.00 18.95
CA GLY A 143 11.61 15.64 18.58
C GLY A 143 12.14 16.36 17.36
N LEU A 144 11.30 16.49 16.32
CA LEU A 144 11.65 17.21 15.09
C LEU A 144 11.90 18.69 15.39
N VAL A 145 11.04 19.32 16.19
CA VAL A 145 11.22 20.72 16.62
C VAL A 145 12.48 20.88 17.45
N ILE A 146 12.76 19.97 18.39
CA ILE A 146 13.98 20.02 19.21
C ILE A 146 15.24 19.87 18.34
N ALA A 147 15.23 18.93 17.38
CA ALA A 147 16.38 18.69 16.50
C ALA A 147 16.65 19.87 15.55
N ALA A 148 15.61 20.46 14.97
CA ALA A 148 15.73 21.56 14.00
C ALA A 148 15.92 22.94 14.66
N SER A 149 15.41 23.16 15.87
CA SER A 149 15.47 24.49 16.49
C SER A 149 16.86 24.79 17.08
N PRO A 150 17.48 25.91 16.70
CA PRO A 150 18.81 26.27 17.18
C PRO A 150 18.87 26.63 18.66
N PHE A 151 17.71 26.92 19.28
CA PHE A 151 17.62 27.40 20.66
C PHE A 151 17.59 26.29 21.71
N HIS A 152 17.40 25.03 21.32
CA HIS A 152 17.42 23.91 22.26
C HIS A 152 18.84 23.51 22.62
N THR A 153 19.05 23.25 23.90
CA THR A 153 20.35 22.85 24.45
C THR A 153 20.60 21.35 24.30
N VAL A 154 21.85 20.94 24.50
CA VAL A 154 22.24 19.53 24.57
C VAL A 154 21.48 18.77 25.67
N ASP A 155 21.19 19.44 26.79
CA ASP A 155 20.46 18.82 27.90
C ASP A 155 18.98 18.63 27.57
N ASP A 156 18.35 19.55 26.84
CA ASP A 156 16.98 19.39 26.33
C ASP A 156 16.87 18.17 25.40
N MET A 157 17.86 17.98 24.51
CA MET A 157 17.94 16.83 23.60
C MET A 157 18.10 15.50 24.37
N LYS A 158 18.97 15.46 25.38
CA LYS A 158 19.14 14.27 26.23
C LYS A 158 17.88 13.97 27.03
N ALA A 159 17.23 14.99 27.59
CA ALA A 159 15.98 14.84 28.31
C ALA A 159 14.88 14.28 27.41
N TYR A 160 14.73 14.80 26.18
CA TYR A 160 13.82 14.26 25.18
C TYR A 160 14.08 12.78 24.90
N MET A 161 15.34 12.40 24.60
CA MET A 161 15.70 11.02 24.31
C MET A 161 15.39 10.05 25.46
N ALA A 162 15.50 10.51 26.72
CA ALA A 162 15.18 9.71 27.89
C ALA A 162 13.68 9.43 28.06
N LYS A 163 12.80 10.32 27.57
CA LYS A 163 11.33 10.12 27.63
C LYS A 163 10.87 8.90 26.83
N PHE A 164 11.58 8.54 25.75
CA PHE A 164 11.11 7.53 24.80
C PHE A 164 10.88 6.15 25.42
N GLU A 165 11.79 5.66 26.27
CA GLU A 165 11.66 4.29 26.78
C GLU A 165 10.44 4.15 27.72
N VAL A 166 10.12 5.21 28.47
CA VAL A 166 8.91 5.29 29.29
C VAL A 166 7.67 5.36 28.39
N LEU A 167 7.70 6.22 27.38
CA LEU A 167 6.60 6.36 26.42
C LEU A 167 6.34 5.04 25.69
N LYS A 168 7.39 4.37 25.20
CA LYS A 168 7.29 3.09 24.50
C LYS A 168 6.61 2.03 25.37
N ALA A 169 7.01 1.89 26.64
CA ALA A 169 6.36 0.95 27.55
C ALA A 169 4.89 1.32 27.80
N LYS A 170 4.60 2.62 27.94
CA LYS A 170 3.24 3.15 28.09
C LYS A 170 2.40 2.80 26.86
N LEU A 171 2.84 3.13 25.64
CA LEU A 171 2.10 2.89 24.40
C LEU A 171 1.80 1.41 24.14
N LEU A 172 2.75 0.52 24.46
CA LEU A 172 2.52 -0.92 24.36
C LEU A 172 1.45 -1.42 25.33
N SER A 173 1.26 -0.73 26.46
CA SER A 173 0.25 -1.07 27.47
C SER A 173 -1.17 -0.59 27.11
N TYR A 174 -1.33 0.25 26.08
CA TYR A 174 -2.67 0.65 25.61
C TYR A 174 -3.44 -0.59 25.13
N PRO A 175 -4.77 -0.62 25.31
CA PRO A 175 -5.57 -1.71 24.78
C PRO A 175 -5.47 -1.75 23.24
N GLU A 176 -5.53 -2.96 22.70
CA GLU A 176 -5.82 -3.15 21.28
C GLU A 176 -7.27 -2.72 21.02
N MET A 177 -7.55 -2.28 19.79
CA MET A 177 -8.93 -1.97 19.39
C MET A 177 -9.82 -3.22 19.44
N GLY A 178 -11.01 -3.06 20.01
CA GLY A 178 -12.04 -4.08 19.98
C GLY A 178 -12.67 -4.22 18.60
N LEU A 179 -13.17 -5.42 18.29
CA LEU A 179 -13.85 -5.70 17.02
C LEU A 179 -15.12 -4.85 16.80
N ASN A 180 -15.78 -4.44 17.89
CA ASN A 180 -17.00 -3.64 17.86
C ASN A 180 -16.72 -2.13 17.91
N ASP A 181 -15.46 -1.74 18.09
CA ASP A 181 -15.08 -0.33 18.11
C ASP A 181 -15.07 0.21 16.67
N THR A 182 -15.26 1.52 16.55
CA THR A 182 -15.15 2.21 15.26
C THR A 182 -13.73 2.03 14.72
N ALA A 183 -13.62 1.55 13.48
CA ALA A 183 -12.34 1.35 12.84
C ALA A 183 -11.63 2.70 12.64
N ASN A 184 -10.42 2.80 13.17
CA ASN A 184 -9.56 3.94 12.95
C ASN A 184 -8.94 3.96 11.56
N MET A 185 -8.14 4.99 11.28
CA MET A 185 -7.49 5.16 9.99
C MET A 185 -6.50 4.03 9.68
N TYR A 186 -5.79 3.53 10.68
CA TYR A 186 -4.78 2.48 10.55
C TYR A 186 -5.36 1.13 10.09
N VAL A 187 -6.48 0.69 10.68
CA VAL A 187 -7.17 -0.52 10.22
C VAL A 187 -7.77 -0.35 8.81
N ARG A 188 -8.23 0.87 8.48
CA ARG A 188 -8.75 1.17 7.13
C ARG A 188 -7.65 1.22 6.08
N ALA A 189 -6.45 1.62 6.45
CA ALA A 189 -5.29 1.67 5.58
C ALA A 189 -4.88 0.28 5.08
N ASP A 190 -4.94 -0.75 5.93
CA ASP A 190 -4.68 -2.14 5.53
C ASP A 190 -5.61 -2.60 4.40
N LEU A 191 -6.90 -2.27 4.49
CA LEU A 191 -7.86 -2.56 3.43
C LEU A 191 -7.59 -1.72 2.16
N ASP A 192 -7.15 -0.47 2.30
CA ASP A 192 -6.83 0.37 1.14
C ASP A 192 -5.66 -0.18 0.32
N VAL A 193 -4.62 -0.71 0.98
CA VAL A 193 -3.51 -1.40 0.31
C VAL A 193 -4.01 -2.57 -0.53
N LYS A 194 -4.90 -3.40 0.03
CA LYS A 194 -5.50 -4.53 -0.69
C LYS A 194 -6.36 -4.06 -1.87
N LEU A 195 -7.18 -3.02 -1.67
CA LEU A 195 -8.02 -2.42 -2.71
C LEU A 195 -7.17 -1.88 -3.86
N ASN A 196 -6.09 -1.17 -3.56
CA ASN A 196 -5.16 -0.66 -4.57
C ASN A 196 -4.56 -1.81 -5.38
N LYS A 197 -4.06 -2.86 -4.72
CA LYS A 197 -3.57 -4.05 -5.42
C LYS A 197 -4.65 -4.63 -6.35
N ALA A 198 -5.87 -4.83 -5.86
CA ALA A 198 -6.97 -5.39 -6.64
C ALA A 198 -7.30 -4.53 -7.88
N ARG A 199 -7.31 -3.19 -7.76
CA ARG A 199 -7.55 -2.26 -8.89
C ARG A 199 -6.54 -2.42 -10.02
N PHE A 200 -5.28 -2.75 -9.70
CA PHE A 200 -4.21 -2.91 -10.68
C PHE A 200 -4.12 -4.32 -11.28
N MET A 201 -4.75 -5.33 -10.68
CA MET A 201 -4.69 -6.72 -11.18
C MET A 201 -5.10 -6.88 -12.65
N LYS A 202 -6.04 -6.06 -13.14
CA LYS A 202 -6.50 -6.10 -14.55
C LYS A 202 -5.43 -5.81 -15.61
N TYR A 203 -4.33 -5.18 -15.21
CA TYR A 203 -3.20 -4.85 -16.07
C TYR A 203 -2.12 -5.94 -16.05
N ASN A 204 -2.04 -6.70 -14.96
CA ASN A 204 -0.99 -7.68 -14.71
C ASN A 204 -1.59 -9.09 -14.69
N GLU A 205 -1.98 -9.57 -13.51
CA GLU A 205 -2.43 -10.94 -13.24
C GLU A 205 -3.70 -11.34 -14.02
N LEU A 206 -4.62 -10.40 -14.26
CA LEU A 206 -5.88 -10.62 -14.97
C LEU A 206 -5.85 -10.07 -16.41
N LYS A 207 -4.66 -9.82 -16.98
CA LYS A 207 -4.49 -9.27 -18.34
C LYS A 207 -5.17 -10.12 -19.43
N ASN A 208 -5.18 -11.43 -19.24
CA ASN A 208 -5.77 -12.37 -20.19
C ASN A 208 -7.19 -12.79 -19.82
N LYS A 209 -7.76 -12.27 -18.73
CA LYS A 209 -9.14 -12.58 -18.35
C LYS A 209 -10.14 -11.79 -19.19
N PRO A 210 -11.34 -12.36 -19.41
CA PRO A 210 -12.40 -11.71 -20.16
C PRO A 210 -13.01 -10.54 -19.39
N THR A 211 -13.75 -9.70 -20.12
CA THR A 211 -14.30 -8.45 -19.60
C THR A 211 -15.29 -8.65 -18.45
N TYR A 212 -16.09 -9.72 -18.47
CA TYR A 212 -17.07 -9.97 -17.40
C TYR A 212 -16.40 -10.29 -16.06
N VAL A 213 -15.26 -11.01 -16.06
CA VAL A 213 -14.48 -11.31 -14.84
C VAL A 213 -13.94 -10.02 -14.23
N ILE A 214 -13.36 -9.16 -15.07
CA ILE A 214 -12.81 -7.88 -14.63
C ILE A 214 -13.92 -6.98 -14.09
N LYS A 215 -15.06 -6.89 -14.79
CA LYS A 215 -16.21 -6.10 -14.33
C LYS A 215 -16.78 -6.62 -13.01
N ALA A 216 -16.82 -7.93 -12.80
CA ALA A 216 -17.27 -8.53 -11.55
C ALA A 216 -16.35 -8.11 -10.39
N LEU A 217 -15.03 -8.21 -10.57
CA LEU A 217 -14.07 -7.74 -9.58
C LEU A 217 -14.16 -6.23 -9.35
N ASP A 218 -14.21 -5.42 -10.41
CA ASP A 218 -14.32 -3.95 -10.31
C ASP A 218 -15.59 -3.54 -9.54
N LYS A 219 -16.70 -4.27 -9.71
CA LYS A 219 -17.94 -4.05 -8.94
C LYS A 219 -17.73 -4.33 -7.45
N GLU A 220 -17.15 -5.47 -7.10
CA GLU A 220 -16.84 -5.82 -5.71
C GLU A 220 -15.90 -4.79 -5.07
N VAL A 221 -14.85 -4.39 -5.79
CA VAL A 221 -13.91 -3.33 -5.36
C VAL A 221 -14.64 -2.02 -5.07
N ALA A 222 -15.60 -1.62 -5.92
CA ALA A 222 -16.38 -0.40 -5.71
C ALA A 222 -17.27 -0.47 -4.47
N GLU A 223 -17.98 -1.58 -4.28
CA GLU A 223 -18.84 -1.78 -3.10
C GLU A 223 -18.02 -1.81 -1.80
N ILE A 224 -16.87 -2.47 -1.81
CA ILE A 224 -15.97 -2.56 -0.67
C ILE A 224 -15.32 -1.21 -0.36
N THR A 225 -14.95 -0.44 -1.40
CA THR A 225 -14.45 0.94 -1.24
C THR A 225 -15.50 1.80 -0.52
N ASN A 226 -16.76 1.71 -0.92
CA ASN A 226 -17.85 2.44 -0.26
C ASN A 226 -18.03 2.00 1.20
N GLY A 227 -17.92 0.70 1.47
CA GLY A 227 -17.95 0.16 2.84
C GLY A 227 -16.83 0.73 3.71
N ARG A 228 -15.59 0.77 3.19
CA ARG A 228 -14.40 1.33 3.85
C ARG A 228 -14.53 2.83 4.14
N LEU A 229 -15.25 3.59 3.31
CA LEU A 229 -15.46 5.03 3.48
C LEU A 229 -16.54 5.38 4.52
N ARG A 230 -17.31 4.40 5.02
CA ARG A 230 -18.33 4.65 6.06
C ARG A 230 -17.66 5.08 7.37
N PRO A 231 -17.92 6.28 7.92
CA PRO A 231 -17.24 6.75 9.12
C PRO A 231 -17.47 5.85 10.35
N GLN A 232 -18.68 5.33 10.51
CA GLN A 232 -19.09 4.48 11.63
C GLN A 232 -18.81 2.99 11.41
N ALA A 233 -18.01 2.62 10.39
CA ALA A 233 -17.65 1.23 10.18
C ALA A 233 -16.84 0.70 11.36
N THR A 234 -17.21 -0.47 11.87
CA THR A 234 -16.50 -1.16 12.95
C THR A 234 -15.26 -1.87 12.42
N VAL A 235 -14.31 -2.18 13.31
CA VAL A 235 -13.13 -3.00 12.98
C VAL A 235 -13.54 -4.34 12.37
N LEU A 236 -14.58 -4.98 12.92
CA LEU A 236 -15.13 -6.22 12.39
C LEU A 236 -15.64 -6.06 10.95
N GLU A 237 -16.42 -5.01 10.67
CA GLU A 237 -16.93 -4.75 9.32
C GLU A 237 -15.77 -4.56 8.32
N ILE A 238 -14.70 -3.86 8.71
CA ILE A 238 -13.52 -3.68 7.84
C ILE A 238 -12.82 -5.02 7.56
N TYR A 239 -12.67 -5.90 8.57
CA TYR A 239 -12.09 -7.22 8.35
C TYR A 239 -12.97 -8.11 7.45
N GLN A 240 -14.29 -8.09 7.64
CA GLN A 240 -15.21 -8.81 6.76
C GLN A 240 -15.15 -8.29 5.31
N LEU A 241 -15.00 -6.98 5.13
CA LEU A 241 -14.80 -6.37 3.81
C LEU A 241 -13.46 -6.80 3.19
N SER A 242 -12.40 -6.89 3.99
CA SER A 242 -11.11 -7.44 3.57
C SER A 242 -11.23 -8.90 3.12
N ASP A 243 -11.89 -9.76 3.90
CA ASP A 243 -12.09 -11.17 3.54
C ASP A 243 -12.93 -11.33 2.27
N ARG A 244 -13.97 -10.48 2.11
CA ARG A 244 -14.78 -10.42 0.88
C ARG A 244 -13.94 -10.02 -0.32
N LEU A 245 -13.01 -9.08 -0.17
CA LEU A 245 -12.10 -8.69 -1.25
C LEU A 245 -11.17 -9.84 -1.64
N ASP A 246 -10.59 -10.53 -0.66
CA ASP A 246 -9.71 -11.67 -0.90
C ASP A 246 -10.45 -12.81 -1.63
N GLN A 247 -11.71 -13.06 -1.28
CA GLN A 247 -12.58 -14.01 -1.99
C GLN A 247 -12.87 -13.57 -3.43
N ALA A 248 -13.22 -12.30 -3.66
CA ALA A 248 -13.49 -11.77 -5.01
C ALA A 248 -12.25 -11.87 -5.91
N VAL A 249 -11.07 -11.57 -5.36
CA VAL A 249 -9.78 -11.73 -6.03
C VAL A 249 -9.51 -13.20 -6.36
N ALA A 250 -9.72 -14.11 -5.41
CA ALA A 250 -9.53 -15.54 -5.63
C ALA A 250 -10.44 -16.08 -6.75
N ILE A 251 -11.72 -15.68 -6.77
CA ILE A 251 -12.68 -16.04 -7.82
C ILE A 251 -12.21 -15.54 -9.20
N ALA A 252 -11.72 -14.31 -9.28
CA ALA A 252 -11.23 -13.73 -10.53
C ALA A 252 -9.99 -14.48 -11.07
N LEU A 253 -9.08 -14.88 -10.17
CA LEU A 253 -7.88 -15.63 -10.52
C LEU A 253 -8.20 -17.08 -10.94
N SER A 254 -9.12 -17.74 -10.23
CA SER A 254 -9.48 -19.15 -10.48
C SER A 254 -10.37 -19.37 -11.70
N ASN A 255 -10.96 -18.31 -12.27
CA ASN A 255 -11.79 -18.42 -13.46
C ASN A 255 -10.98 -18.98 -14.64
N GLU A 256 -11.39 -20.09 -15.25
CA GLU A 256 -10.63 -20.75 -16.31
C GLU A 256 -10.73 -20.06 -17.68
N ASP A 257 -11.69 -19.15 -17.85
CA ASP A 257 -11.93 -18.48 -19.11
C ASP A 257 -10.89 -17.40 -19.38
N GLU A 258 -10.62 -17.20 -20.67
CA GLU A 258 -9.63 -16.27 -21.17
C GLU A 258 -10.27 -15.35 -22.20
N LYS A 259 -9.58 -14.25 -22.52
CA LYS A 259 -9.98 -13.41 -23.64
C LYS A 259 -9.82 -14.19 -24.95
N ALA A 260 -10.78 -14.01 -25.86
CA ALA A 260 -10.71 -14.57 -27.20
C ALA A 260 -9.49 -14.05 -27.96
N MET A 261 -8.86 -14.93 -28.72
CA MET A 261 -7.73 -14.61 -29.58
C MET A 261 -8.22 -13.87 -30.84
N PRO A 262 -7.37 -13.05 -31.50
CA PRO A 262 -7.76 -12.29 -32.68
C PRO A 262 -8.38 -13.15 -33.80
N TYR A 263 -7.85 -14.35 -34.04
CA TYR A 263 -8.37 -15.24 -35.07
C TYR A 263 -9.78 -15.77 -34.75
N GLU A 264 -10.10 -16.06 -33.48
CA GLU A 264 -11.42 -16.50 -33.03
C GLU A 264 -12.45 -15.37 -33.22
N ILE A 265 -12.03 -14.14 -32.89
CA ILE A 265 -12.83 -12.93 -33.10
C ILE A 265 -13.13 -12.71 -34.58
N ASP A 266 -12.15 -12.89 -35.46
CA ASP A 266 -12.32 -12.70 -36.90
C ASP A 266 -13.20 -13.79 -37.54
N GLN A 267 -13.08 -15.03 -37.07
CA GLN A 267 -14.00 -16.12 -37.44
C GLN A 267 -15.45 -15.79 -37.06
N LEU A 268 -15.67 -15.34 -35.81
CA LEU A 268 -17.01 -14.94 -35.35
C LEU A 268 -17.57 -13.78 -36.18
N LYS A 269 -16.75 -12.78 -36.53
CA LYS A 269 -17.17 -11.66 -37.40
C LYS A 269 -17.57 -12.12 -38.80
N ALA A 270 -16.84 -13.07 -39.38
CA ALA A 270 -17.16 -13.62 -40.69
C ALA A 270 -18.52 -14.34 -40.68
N LEU A 271 -18.75 -15.22 -39.69
CA LEU A 271 -20.04 -15.90 -39.50
C LEU A 271 -21.17 -14.91 -39.24
N LEU A 272 -20.92 -13.87 -38.46
CA LEU A 272 -21.88 -12.79 -38.22
C LEU A 272 -22.28 -12.06 -39.50
N ALA A 273 -21.33 -11.79 -40.40
CA ALA A 273 -21.62 -11.18 -41.68
C ALA A 273 -22.49 -12.08 -42.56
N ASP A 274 -22.22 -13.38 -42.57
CA ASP A 274 -22.96 -14.35 -43.37
C ASP A 274 -24.39 -14.56 -42.84
N LEU A 275 -24.59 -14.71 -41.53
CA LEU A 275 -25.93 -14.77 -40.94
C LEU A 275 -26.71 -13.47 -41.13
N LYS A 276 -26.05 -12.30 -41.05
CA LYS A 276 -26.70 -11.01 -41.39
C LYS A 276 -27.17 -10.97 -42.85
N LYS A 277 -26.40 -11.53 -43.79
CA LYS A 277 -26.83 -11.65 -45.19
C LYS A 277 -28.00 -12.63 -45.32
N ALA A 278 -27.97 -13.77 -44.65
CA ALA A 278 -29.07 -14.75 -44.66
C ALA A 278 -30.38 -14.14 -44.12
N LYS A 279 -30.31 -13.41 -43.00
CA LYS A 279 -31.45 -12.68 -42.44
C LYS A 279 -32.01 -11.64 -43.41
N ARG A 280 -31.14 -10.90 -44.11
CA ARG A 280 -31.57 -9.95 -45.17
C ARG A 280 -32.23 -10.65 -46.38
N ARG A 281 -31.88 -11.91 -46.63
CA ARG A 281 -32.47 -12.74 -47.70
C ARG A 281 -33.79 -13.41 -47.29
N GLY A 282 -34.27 -13.20 -46.07
CA GLY A 282 -35.58 -13.68 -45.61
C GLY A 282 -35.54 -14.78 -44.55
N ASP A 283 -34.38 -15.12 -43.99
CA ASP A 283 -34.33 -16.05 -42.85
C ASP A 283 -34.95 -15.41 -41.60
N SER A 284 -36.13 -15.91 -41.21
CA SER A 284 -36.93 -15.42 -40.09
C SER A 284 -36.80 -16.27 -38.82
N ARG A 285 -35.88 -17.26 -38.80
CA ARG A 285 -35.63 -18.08 -37.61
C ARG A 285 -35.21 -17.20 -36.43
N ARG A 286 -35.90 -17.33 -35.29
CA ARG A 286 -35.61 -16.57 -34.07
C ARG A 286 -34.17 -16.81 -33.58
N GLU A 287 -33.70 -18.04 -33.68
CA GLU A 287 -32.35 -18.47 -33.27
C GLU A 287 -31.24 -17.69 -34.01
N VAL A 288 -31.44 -17.39 -35.29
CA VAL A 288 -30.51 -16.57 -36.08
C VAL A 288 -30.47 -15.13 -35.57
N ALA A 289 -31.62 -14.56 -35.20
CA ALA A 289 -31.66 -13.22 -34.61
C ALA A 289 -30.95 -13.18 -33.25
N GLU A 290 -31.22 -14.15 -32.37
CA GLU A 290 -30.58 -14.24 -31.05
C GLU A 290 -29.07 -14.44 -31.16
N ALA A 291 -28.60 -15.33 -32.05
CA ALA A 291 -27.16 -15.55 -32.26
C ALA A 291 -26.46 -14.29 -32.78
N ILE A 292 -27.10 -13.55 -33.70
CA ILE A 292 -26.58 -12.27 -34.20
C ILE A 292 -26.43 -11.24 -33.06
N ASP A 293 -27.42 -11.14 -32.17
CA ASP A 293 -27.40 -10.13 -31.12
C ASP A 293 -26.41 -10.48 -30.00
N ARG A 294 -26.34 -11.75 -29.59
CA ARG A 294 -25.30 -12.22 -28.64
C ARG A 294 -23.89 -12.06 -29.21
N ALA A 295 -23.68 -12.35 -30.50
CA ALA A 295 -22.38 -12.13 -31.13
C ALA A 295 -21.99 -10.65 -31.19
N LYS A 296 -22.94 -9.74 -31.43
CA LYS A 296 -22.66 -8.29 -31.35
C LYS A 296 -22.32 -7.86 -29.94
N GLU A 297 -23.02 -8.38 -28.94
CA GLU A 297 -22.76 -8.06 -27.53
C GLU A 297 -21.34 -8.49 -27.14
N GLU A 298 -20.98 -9.75 -27.42
CA GLU A 298 -19.65 -10.27 -27.11
C GLU A 298 -18.53 -9.53 -27.85
N LEU A 299 -18.73 -9.24 -29.14
CA LEU A 299 -17.79 -8.44 -29.93
C LEU A 299 -17.72 -6.97 -29.50
N GLY A 300 -18.71 -6.49 -28.74
CA GLY A 300 -18.72 -5.15 -28.16
C GLY A 300 -17.82 -5.02 -26.93
N TYR A 301 -17.41 -6.13 -26.31
CA TYR A 301 -16.47 -6.10 -25.18
C TYR A 301 -15.03 -5.84 -25.64
N ILE A 302 -14.27 -5.12 -24.81
CA ILE A 302 -12.84 -4.85 -25.05
C ILE A 302 -12.04 -6.16 -25.01
N ARG A 303 -12.44 -7.10 -24.14
CA ARG A 303 -11.88 -8.45 -24.00
C ARG A 303 -13.04 -9.45 -24.08
N PRO A 304 -13.45 -9.88 -25.29
CA PRO A 304 -14.49 -10.89 -25.47
C PRO A 304 -14.09 -12.21 -24.81
N SER A 305 -15.05 -12.99 -24.31
CA SER A 305 -14.78 -14.30 -23.73
C SER A 305 -14.44 -15.33 -24.80
N LYS A 306 -13.35 -16.08 -24.62
CA LYS A 306 -12.96 -17.18 -25.51
C LYS A 306 -14.02 -18.27 -25.49
N MET A 307 -14.48 -18.66 -24.30
CA MET A 307 -15.51 -19.67 -24.17
C MET A 307 -16.81 -19.26 -24.88
N ASN A 308 -17.26 -18.01 -24.70
CA ASN A 308 -18.48 -17.51 -25.33
C ASN A 308 -18.32 -17.36 -26.84
N VAL A 309 -17.18 -16.83 -27.31
CA VAL A 309 -16.88 -16.68 -28.74
C VAL A 309 -16.89 -18.05 -29.43
N ASN A 310 -16.21 -19.05 -28.87
CA ASN A 310 -16.15 -20.39 -29.46
C ASN A 310 -17.51 -21.10 -29.44
N GLY A 311 -18.30 -20.93 -28.37
CA GLY A 311 -19.68 -21.44 -28.32
C GLY A 311 -20.59 -20.77 -29.37
N LEU A 312 -20.42 -19.46 -29.60
CA LEU A 312 -21.15 -18.72 -30.63
C LEU A 312 -20.74 -19.14 -32.05
N ILE A 313 -19.45 -19.36 -32.30
CA ILE A 313 -18.96 -19.88 -33.58
C ILE A 313 -19.66 -21.21 -33.91
N GLN A 314 -19.63 -22.18 -32.99
CA GLN A 314 -20.28 -23.49 -33.18
C GLN A 314 -21.79 -23.35 -33.44
N THR A 315 -22.46 -22.48 -32.66
CA THR A 315 -23.90 -22.24 -32.82
C THR A 315 -24.22 -21.62 -34.18
N MET A 316 -23.42 -20.65 -34.63
CA MET A 316 -23.64 -19.94 -35.89
C MET A 316 -23.28 -20.80 -37.11
N GLU A 317 -22.29 -21.69 -36.98
CA GLU A 317 -21.99 -22.70 -38.00
C GLU A 317 -23.15 -23.69 -38.16
N ALA A 318 -23.75 -24.15 -37.06
CA ALA A 318 -24.91 -25.03 -37.10
C ALA A 318 -26.12 -24.37 -37.77
N LEU A 319 -26.34 -23.07 -37.53
CA LEU A 319 -27.45 -22.30 -38.13
C LEU A 319 -27.24 -21.97 -39.62
N ARG A 320 -26.04 -22.16 -40.15
CA ARG A 320 -25.75 -21.95 -41.57
C ARG A 320 -26.37 -23.04 -42.45
N TYR A 321 -26.62 -24.21 -41.88
CA TYR A 321 -27.29 -25.36 -42.50
C TYR A 321 -28.77 -25.44 -42.05
#